data_AF-A0A7S1YF94-F1
#
_entry.id   AF-A0A7S1YF94-F1
#
_cell.length_a   1.000
_cell.length_b   1.000
_cell.length_c   1.000
_cell.angle_alpha   90.00
_cell.angle_beta   90.00
_cell.angle_gamma   90.00
#
_symmetry.space_group_name_H-M   'P 1'
#
loop_
_entity.id
_entity.type
_entity.pdbx_description
1 polymer ?
#
loop_
_entity_poly.entity_id
_entity_poly.type
_entity_poly.pdbx_seq_one_letter_code
_entity_poly.pdbx_strand_id
1 'polypeptide(L)'
;RGGAVTTTRRTRTTSSAFLGAARGEGAQLTVSSRLLTAQETTMVEATVPLQVLFLVFGRLDVRALARAASVCRAWSKVARDDSVWATLWPDGLEPRPGSNLREAYMRLHRVEQSKVVDEQGGRVWSEAVSLVNGGDGSDALALLRREAPLLQPSTADVVQVLFDDRVNPEAVGRLLCASSTDAEVRDEFLACFDFAGEALEDAYRSLATRCLPPADRHAVRRLVAAFAARYYVANLEGPFASEHAVKSVTLLLIVLHGSLESKLRGGKGGKHRKEAKGVMSKSTFVERGTAANGLDGFPTDFLEDMYDAVVMTTLEAAADSSDEEEAHLAAEEAAAGLDEE
;
A
#
# COMPACT_ATOMS: atom_id res chain seq x y z
N ARG A 1 84.56 19.81 -18.14
CA ARG A 1 84.01 20.75 -17.14
C ARG A 1 82.60 20.24 -16.82
N GLY A 2 82.42 19.22 -15.97
CA GLY A 2 82.57 19.22 -14.51
C GLY A 2 81.21 19.60 -13.91
N GLY A 3 80.48 18.80 -13.11
CA GLY A 3 80.71 17.50 -12.46
C GLY A 3 79.42 16.65 -12.58
N ALA A 4 79.11 15.67 -11.74
CA ALA A 4 79.84 14.83 -10.80
C ALA A 4 78.82 13.72 -10.47
N VAL A 5 79.20 12.48 -10.79
CA VAL A 5 78.56 11.24 -10.34
C VAL A 5 79.05 10.94 -8.91
N THR A 6 78.17 10.48 -8.02
CA THR A 6 78.32 9.25 -7.18
C THR A 6 77.13 9.14 -6.20
N THR A 7 76.32 8.05 -6.18
CA THR A 7 76.51 6.78 -5.43
C THR A 7 76.90 7.04 -3.96
N THR A 8 76.31 6.51 -2.89
CA THR A 8 75.70 5.21 -2.53
C THR A 8 75.20 5.39 -1.08
N ARG A 9 74.28 4.55 -0.55
CA ARG A 9 74.55 3.69 0.64
C ARG A 9 73.27 3.07 1.23
N ARG A 10 73.39 1.76 1.44
CA ARG A 10 72.49 0.76 2.03
C ARG A 10 72.83 0.59 3.51
N THR A 11 71.84 0.30 4.35
CA THR A 11 71.86 -0.55 5.60
C THR A 11 70.42 -0.50 6.16
N ARG A 12 69.54 -1.53 6.15
CA ARG A 12 69.55 -2.86 6.84
C ARG A 12 70.22 -2.76 8.21
N THR A 13 69.59 -3.04 9.34
CA THR A 13 69.03 -4.31 9.85
C THR A 13 68.46 -3.94 11.24
N THR A 14 67.34 -4.47 11.77
CA THR A 14 67.17 -5.79 12.42
C THR A 14 65.67 -5.96 12.73
N SER A 15 65.03 -7.02 12.22
CA SER A 15 64.73 -8.29 12.93
C SER A 15 63.78 -8.09 14.12
N SER A 16 62.53 -8.58 14.01
CA SER A 16 62.16 -10.00 14.22
C SER A 16 62.26 -10.34 15.70
N ALA A 17 61.28 -10.91 16.37
CA ALA A 17 59.95 -11.41 16.06
C ALA A 17 59.33 -11.70 17.44
N PHE A 18 58.02 -11.91 17.53
CA PHE A 18 57.50 -13.22 17.94
C PHE A 18 55.98 -13.21 17.98
N LEU A 19 55.45 -14.30 17.45
CA LEU A 19 54.11 -14.81 17.64
C LEU A 19 53.79 -14.98 19.14
N GLY A 20 52.56 -14.59 19.51
CA GLY A 20 51.84 -15.02 20.69
C GLY A 20 50.39 -14.57 20.51
N ALA A 21 49.52 -15.38 19.91
CA ALA A 21 48.71 -16.40 20.58
C ALA A 21 47.73 -15.82 21.61
N ALA A 22 46.57 -15.39 21.10
CA ALA A 22 45.25 -15.45 21.73
C ALA A 22 44.28 -15.51 20.53
N ARG A 23 43.48 -16.55 20.22
CA ARG A 23 42.75 -17.54 21.03
C ARG A 23 41.96 -16.88 22.16
N GLY A 24 40.95 -16.14 21.76
CA GLY A 24 39.88 -15.62 22.59
C GLY A 24 38.80 -15.03 21.69
N GLU A 25 37.68 -15.73 21.62
CA GLU A 25 36.37 -15.24 21.20
C GLU A 25 36.20 -14.86 19.72
N GLY A 26 35.71 -15.84 18.95
CA GLY A 26 34.90 -15.55 17.78
C GLY A 26 33.62 -14.84 18.22
N ALA A 27 33.67 -13.51 18.24
CA ALA A 27 32.47 -12.70 18.14
C ALA A 27 31.92 -12.89 16.72
N GLN A 28 31.14 -13.95 16.52
CA GLN A 28 30.07 -13.86 15.53
C GLN A 28 29.31 -12.59 15.88
N LEU A 29 29.44 -11.57 15.03
CA LEU A 29 28.51 -10.47 14.96
C LEU A 29 27.17 -11.07 14.53
N THR A 30 26.48 -11.75 15.44
CA THR A 30 25.04 -11.93 15.38
C THR A 30 24.44 -10.56 15.65
N VAL A 31 24.57 -9.67 14.68
CA VAL A 31 23.66 -8.55 14.56
C VAL A 31 22.33 -9.22 14.27
N SER A 32 21.50 -9.40 15.30
CA SER A 32 20.07 -9.65 15.16
C SER A 32 19.46 -8.44 14.50
N SER A 33 19.68 -8.38 13.18
CA SER A 33 19.28 -7.31 12.33
C SER A 33 17.91 -7.67 11.80
N ARG A 34 16.89 -6.94 12.22
CA ARG A 34 15.54 -6.95 11.61
C ARG A 34 15.54 -6.37 10.19
N LEU A 35 16.71 -6.16 9.57
CA LEU A 35 16.87 -5.35 8.37
C LEU A 35 16.58 -6.11 7.07
N LEU A 36 16.67 -7.44 7.08
CA LEU A 36 16.29 -8.29 5.95
C LEU A 36 15.52 -9.52 6.46
N THR A 37 14.41 -9.87 5.83
CA THR A 37 13.71 -11.14 6.13
C THR A 37 14.64 -12.31 5.81
N ALA A 38 14.43 -13.48 6.43
CA ALA A 38 15.24 -14.67 6.13
C ALA A 38 15.28 -14.99 4.62
N GLN A 39 14.17 -14.71 3.91
CA GLN A 39 14.04 -14.81 2.46
C GLN A 39 14.91 -13.81 1.68
N GLU A 40 15.03 -12.56 2.17
CA GLU A 40 15.89 -11.53 1.58
C GLU A 40 17.38 -11.83 1.82
N THR A 41 17.71 -12.47 2.94
CA THR A 41 19.09 -12.90 3.25
C THR A 41 19.54 -14.00 2.26
N THR A 42 18.65 -14.94 1.94
CA THR A 42 18.90 -15.98 0.92
C THR A 42 18.94 -15.46 -0.52
N MET A 43 18.25 -14.36 -0.85
CA MET A 43 18.35 -13.73 -2.18
C MET A 43 19.69 -13.01 -2.38
N VAL A 44 20.29 -12.49 -1.30
CA VAL A 44 21.63 -11.89 -1.35
C VAL A 44 22.71 -12.95 -1.53
N GLU A 45 22.54 -14.19 -1.05
CA GLU A 45 23.53 -15.27 -1.23
C GLU A 45 23.74 -15.68 -2.70
N ALA A 46 22.78 -15.39 -3.59
CA ALA A 46 22.90 -15.64 -5.03
C ALA A 46 23.45 -14.44 -5.84
N THR A 47 23.72 -13.30 -5.19
CA THR A 47 24.20 -12.07 -5.84
C THR A 47 25.37 -11.46 -5.05
N VAL A 48 25.98 -10.41 -5.60
CA VAL A 48 27.16 -9.74 -5.05
C VAL A 48 27.03 -9.55 -3.52
N PRO A 49 28.02 -9.98 -2.70
CA PRO A 49 27.94 -9.87 -1.24
C PRO A 49 27.64 -8.44 -0.81
N LEU A 50 26.78 -8.27 0.22
CA LEU A 50 26.38 -6.96 0.76
C LEU A 50 27.58 -6.03 0.99
N GLN A 51 28.68 -6.56 1.55
CA GLN A 51 29.91 -5.81 1.80
C GLN A 51 30.52 -5.23 0.51
N VAL A 52 30.44 -5.97 -0.60
CA VAL A 52 30.91 -5.51 -1.92
C VAL A 52 29.97 -4.45 -2.48
N LEU A 53 28.66 -4.59 -2.30
CA LEU A 53 27.70 -3.53 -2.69
C LEU A 53 27.96 -2.22 -1.94
N PHE A 54 28.30 -2.27 -0.65
CA PHE A 54 28.67 -1.07 0.12
C PHE A 54 29.97 -0.45 -0.38
N LEU A 55 30.98 -1.26 -0.69
CA LEU A 55 32.24 -0.74 -1.25
C LEU A 55 32.02 -0.08 -2.61
N VAL A 56 31.13 -0.62 -3.44
CA VAL A 56 30.74 -0.01 -4.71
C VAL A 56 29.99 1.30 -4.43
N PHE A 57 28.90 1.26 -3.66
CA PHE A 57 28.05 2.42 -3.39
C PHE A 57 28.78 3.55 -2.68
N GLY A 58 29.69 3.23 -1.77
CA GLY A 58 30.54 4.23 -1.09
C GLY A 58 31.56 4.93 -1.98
N ARG A 59 31.74 4.45 -3.23
CA ARG A 59 32.60 5.08 -4.24
C ARG A 59 31.81 5.76 -5.36
N LEU A 60 30.49 5.63 -5.37
CA LEU A 60 29.63 6.29 -6.35
C LEU A 60 29.36 7.72 -5.89
N ASP A 61 29.35 8.65 -6.85
CA ASP A 61 28.73 9.94 -6.60
C ASP A 61 27.21 9.78 -6.41
N VAL A 62 26.55 10.81 -5.88
CA VAL A 62 25.11 10.77 -5.56
C VAL A 62 24.25 10.40 -6.78
N ARG A 63 24.66 10.81 -7.99
CA ARG A 63 23.96 10.52 -9.25
C ARG A 63 24.11 9.06 -9.64
N ALA A 64 25.33 8.52 -9.59
CA ALA A 64 25.61 7.13 -9.88
C ALA A 64 24.99 6.20 -8.84
N LEU A 65 24.93 6.61 -7.57
CA LEU A 65 24.25 5.88 -6.51
C LEU A 65 22.75 5.80 -6.75
N ALA A 66 22.11 6.90 -7.19
CA ALA A 66 20.69 6.89 -7.52
C ALA A 66 20.34 5.90 -8.64
N ARG A 67 21.17 5.85 -9.69
CA ARG A 67 21.03 4.90 -10.81
C ARG A 67 21.31 3.46 -10.41
N ALA A 68 22.25 3.24 -9.50
CA ALA A 68 22.52 1.92 -8.95
C ALA A 68 21.34 1.43 -8.08
N ALA A 69 20.78 2.30 -7.25
CA ALA A 69 19.62 1.99 -6.41
C ALA A 69 18.35 1.62 -7.23
N SER A 70 18.25 2.07 -8.48
CA SER A 70 17.15 1.67 -9.39
C SER A 70 17.33 0.31 -10.06
N VAL A 71 18.46 -0.37 -9.89
CA VAL A 71 18.74 -1.65 -10.58
C VAL A 71 17.86 -2.79 -10.04
N CYS A 72 17.66 -2.89 -8.73
CA CYS A 72 16.75 -3.87 -8.14
C CYS A 72 16.32 -3.49 -6.71
N ARG A 73 15.28 -4.18 -6.19
CA ARG A 73 14.69 -3.92 -4.86
C ARG A 73 15.70 -4.01 -3.72
N ALA A 74 16.63 -4.97 -3.78
CA ALA A 74 17.68 -5.14 -2.77
C ALA A 74 18.65 -3.94 -2.74
N TRP A 75 19.06 -3.45 -3.91
CA TRP A 75 19.95 -2.28 -4.03
C TRP A 75 19.24 -1.00 -3.58
N SER A 76 17.95 -0.87 -3.91
CA SER A 76 17.10 0.22 -3.45
C SER A 76 16.99 0.27 -1.93
N LYS A 77 16.75 -0.88 -1.28
CA LYS A 77 16.63 -1.00 0.18
C LYS A 77 17.95 -0.61 0.86
N VAL A 78 19.07 -1.14 0.36
CA VAL A 78 20.42 -0.84 0.86
C VAL A 78 20.76 0.65 0.70
N ALA A 79 20.39 1.27 -0.42
CA ALA A 79 20.64 2.69 -0.66
C ALA A 79 19.79 3.62 0.24
N ARG A 80 18.64 3.15 0.74
CA ARG A 80 17.66 3.95 1.51
C ARG A 80 17.79 3.85 3.03
N ASP A 81 18.55 2.88 3.53
CA ASP A 81 18.60 2.58 4.97
C ASP A 81 19.81 3.21 5.67
N ASP A 82 19.55 4.31 6.37
CA ASP A 82 20.56 5.06 7.11
C ASP A 82 21.24 4.21 8.22
N SER A 83 20.54 3.24 8.81
CA SER A 83 21.07 2.39 9.87
C SER A 83 22.09 1.38 9.34
N VAL A 84 21.85 0.91 8.12
CA VAL A 84 22.76 0.00 7.40
C VAL A 84 24.07 0.71 7.06
N TRP A 85 24.00 1.97 6.61
CA TRP A 85 25.17 2.81 6.37
C TRP A 85 25.96 3.13 7.65
N ALA A 86 25.26 3.43 8.74
CA ALA A 86 25.87 3.73 10.04
C ALA A 86 26.62 2.52 10.63
N THR A 87 26.15 1.30 10.37
CA THR A 87 26.73 0.07 10.93
C THR A 87 27.97 -0.39 10.16
N LEU A 88 28.04 -0.13 8.85
CA LEU A 88 29.03 -0.73 7.95
C LEU A 88 30.08 0.25 7.43
N TRP A 89 29.91 1.56 7.61
CA TRP A 89 30.94 2.54 7.26
C TRP A 89 32.03 2.56 8.34
N PRO A 90 33.27 2.14 8.03
CA PRO A 90 34.34 2.10 9.02
C PRO A 90 34.62 3.49 9.59
N ASP A 91 34.82 3.59 10.90
CA ASP A 91 35.28 4.81 11.53
C ASP A 91 36.62 5.24 10.91
N GLY A 92 36.68 6.47 10.38
CA GLY A 92 37.90 7.08 9.85
C GLY A 92 38.02 7.16 8.31
N LEU A 93 37.05 6.67 7.53
CA LEU A 93 36.99 6.95 6.09
C LEU A 93 36.23 8.26 5.83
N GLU A 94 36.97 9.35 5.61
CA GLU A 94 36.44 10.60 5.07
C GLU A 94 36.54 10.67 3.53
N PRO A 95 35.57 11.34 2.87
CA PRO A 95 34.39 11.93 3.48
C PRO A 95 33.36 10.84 3.79
N ARG A 96 32.85 10.82 5.03
CA ARG A 96 31.53 10.24 5.27
C ARG A 96 30.61 11.00 4.31
N PRO A 97 29.88 10.32 3.41
CA PRO A 97 28.77 11.01 2.79
C PRO A 97 27.95 11.58 3.94
N GLY A 98 27.73 12.90 3.94
CA GLY A 98 27.03 13.56 5.03
C GLY A 98 25.71 12.83 5.31
N SER A 99 25.15 13.04 6.50
CA SER A 99 23.86 12.53 7.01
C SER A 99 22.62 12.83 6.15
N ASN A 100 22.85 13.18 4.89
CA ASN A 100 21.96 13.68 3.87
C ASN A 100 22.20 12.93 2.56
N LEU A 101 22.77 11.71 2.56
CA LEU A 101 22.81 10.85 1.37
C LEU A 101 21.42 10.34 1.00
N ARG A 102 20.62 9.90 1.98
CA ARG A 102 19.18 9.65 1.81
C ARG A 102 18.46 10.91 1.36
N GLU A 103 18.76 12.06 1.96
CA GLU A 103 18.15 13.33 1.57
C GLU A 103 18.56 13.77 0.17
N ALA A 104 19.81 13.54 -0.24
CA ALA A 104 20.34 13.85 -1.56
C ALA A 104 19.84 12.87 -2.61
N TYR A 105 19.73 11.57 -2.28
CA TYR A 105 19.05 10.57 -3.09
C TYR A 105 17.57 10.94 -3.25
N MET A 106 16.85 11.25 -2.18
CA MET A 106 15.45 11.64 -2.23
C MET A 106 15.26 12.96 -2.99
N ARG A 107 16.13 13.96 -2.80
CA ARG A 107 16.10 15.23 -3.55
C ARG A 107 16.43 15.01 -5.02
N LEU A 108 17.43 14.21 -5.36
CA LEU A 108 17.88 14.02 -6.73
C LEU A 108 16.96 13.06 -7.50
N HIS A 109 16.41 12.04 -6.84
CA HIS A 109 15.35 11.18 -7.38
C HIS A 109 14.05 11.96 -7.54
N ARG A 110 13.68 12.84 -6.59
CA ARG A 110 12.56 13.79 -6.77
C ARG A 110 12.84 14.78 -7.90
N VAL A 111 14.03 15.38 -7.99
CA VAL A 111 14.35 16.46 -8.94
C VAL A 111 14.62 15.95 -10.36
N GLU A 112 15.23 14.78 -10.53
CA GLU A 112 15.46 14.16 -11.85
C GLU A 112 14.19 13.47 -12.39
N GLN A 113 13.29 12.98 -11.53
CA GLN A 113 11.94 12.60 -11.98
C GLN A 113 11.08 13.85 -12.26
N SER A 114 11.15 14.89 -11.41
CA SER A 114 10.29 16.07 -11.51
C SER A 114 10.46 16.88 -12.81
N LYS A 115 11.69 17.16 -13.28
CA LYS A 115 11.85 18.20 -14.33
C LYS A 115 11.48 17.84 -15.77
N VAL A 116 11.30 16.56 -16.10
CA VAL A 116 10.86 16.11 -17.45
C VAL A 116 9.55 15.30 -17.37
N VAL A 117 9.19 14.77 -16.19
CA VAL A 117 7.97 13.98 -15.96
C VAL A 117 6.81 14.83 -15.41
N ASP A 118 7.03 16.03 -14.84
CA ASP A 118 5.94 16.75 -14.14
C ASP A 118 4.85 17.33 -15.06
N GLU A 119 5.18 17.87 -16.25
CA GLU A 119 4.14 18.41 -17.14
C GLU A 119 3.48 17.32 -17.99
N GLN A 120 4.27 16.43 -18.59
CA GLN A 120 3.74 15.35 -19.43
C GLN A 120 3.09 14.25 -18.58
N GLY A 121 3.76 13.82 -17.50
CA GLY A 121 3.24 12.83 -16.57
C GLY A 121 2.08 13.36 -15.74
N GLY A 122 2.10 14.65 -15.35
CA GLY A 122 0.95 15.30 -14.73
C GLY A 122 -0.28 15.34 -15.64
N ARG A 123 -0.10 15.59 -16.94
CA ARG A 123 -1.17 15.52 -17.95
C ARG A 123 -1.70 14.09 -18.11
N VAL A 124 -0.82 13.11 -18.31
CA VAL A 124 -1.18 11.68 -18.46
C VAL A 124 -1.92 11.19 -17.22
N TRP A 125 -1.46 11.56 -16.02
CA TRP A 125 -2.10 11.21 -14.76
C TRP A 125 -3.49 11.83 -14.64
N SER A 126 -3.61 13.13 -14.93
CA SER A 126 -4.91 13.82 -14.90
C SER A 126 -5.89 13.24 -15.92
N GLU A 127 -5.42 12.85 -17.09
CA GLU A 127 -6.23 12.20 -18.13
C GLU A 127 -6.67 10.80 -17.68
N ALA A 128 -5.76 10.01 -17.08
CA ALA A 128 -6.10 8.70 -16.51
C ALA A 128 -7.16 8.81 -15.41
N VAL A 129 -7.03 9.76 -14.48
CA VAL A 129 -8.05 10.04 -13.45
C VAL A 129 -9.39 10.38 -14.10
N SER A 130 -9.39 11.23 -15.12
CA SER A 130 -10.61 11.59 -15.86
C SER A 130 -11.25 10.38 -16.54
N LEU A 131 -10.46 9.51 -17.16
CA LEU A 131 -10.95 8.30 -17.83
C LEU A 131 -11.53 7.29 -16.84
N VAL A 132 -10.88 7.08 -15.68
CA VAL A 132 -11.42 6.23 -14.62
C VAL A 132 -12.77 6.78 -14.18
N ASN A 133 -12.86 8.06 -13.83
CA ASN A 133 -14.10 8.70 -13.39
C ASN A 133 -15.21 8.64 -14.46
N GLY A 134 -14.85 8.76 -15.74
CA GLY A 134 -15.76 8.62 -16.88
C GLY A 134 -16.33 7.21 -17.09
N GLY A 135 -15.74 6.19 -16.43
CA GLY A 135 -16.12 4.79 -16.61
C GLY A 135 -15.29 4.04 -17.64
N ASP A 136 -14.37 4.73 -18.32
CA ASP A 136 -13.47 4.18 -19.33
C ASP A 136 -12.16 3.70 -18.68
N GLY A 137 -12.27 3.00 -17.55
CA GLY A 137 -11.09 2.58 -16.79
C GLY A 137 -10.15 1.67 -17.58
N SER A 138 -10.65 0.88 -18.55
CA SER A 138 -9.79 0.12 -19.47
C SER A 138 -8.93 1.02 -20.35
N ASP A 139 -9.46 2.16 -20.78
CA ASP A 139 -8.72 3.13 -21.58
C ASP A 139 -7.74 3.91 -20.69
N ALA A 140 -8.10 4.19 -19.44
CA ALA A 140 -7.16 4.72 -18.44
C ALA A 140 -5.96 3.77 -18.25
N LEU A 141 -6.23 2.47 -18.12
CA LEU A 141 -5.19 1.44 -18.03
C LEU A 141 -4.32 1.38 -19.28
N ALA A 142 -4.94 1.43 -20.46
CA ALA A 142 -4.22 1.43 -21.73
C ALA A 142 -3.36 2.69 -21.90
N LEU A 143 -3.87 3.85 -21.50
CA LEU A 143 -3.16 5.13 -21.52
C LEU A 143 -1.95 5.12 -20.59
N LEU A 144 -2.11 4.67 -19.35
CA LEU A 144 -1.00 4.52 -18.41
C LEU A 144 0.05 3.54 -18.93
N ARG A 145 -0.38 2.41 -19.51
CA ARG A 145 0.53 1.41 -20.09
C ARG A 145 1.26 1.94 -21.33
N ARG A 146 0.59 2.75 -22.16
CA ARG A 146 1.13 3.28 -23.43
C ARG A 146 2.07 4.45 -23.24
N GLU A 147 1.76 5.37 -22.32
CA GLU A 147 2.49 6.63 -22.11
C GLU A 147 3.57 6.53 -21.02
N ALA A 148 3.68 5.38 -20.33
CA ALA A 148 4.75 5.07 -19.39
C ALA A 148 6.03 4.36 -19.94
N PRO A 149 6.48 4.47 -21.21
CA PRO A 149 7.77 3.92 -21.64
C PRO A 149 8.98 4.43 -20.84
N LEU A 150 8.84 5.52 -20.09
CA LEU A 150 9.87 6.07 -19.20
C LEU A 150 9.82 5.52 -17.76
N LEU A 151 8.78 4.76 -17.39
CA LEU A 151 8.53 4.30 -16.01
C LEU A 151 8.43 2.78 -15.84
N GLN A 152 8.35 1.98 -16.92
CA GLN A 152 7.97 0.55 -16.85
C GLN A 152 6.71 0.37 -15.99
N PRO A 153 5.51 0.76 -16.50
CA PRO A 153 4.30 0.84 -15.69
C PRO A 153 4.02 -0.53 -15.09
N SER A 154 4.33 -0.64 -13.80
CA SER A 154 4.02 -1.82 -13.03
C SER A 154 2.53 -1.78 -12.72
N THR A 155 1.95 -2.94 -12.45
CA THR A 155 0.59 -3.02 -11.91
C THR A 155 0.41 -2.11 -10.69
N ALA A 156 1.49 -1.89 -9.91
CA ALA A 156 1.49 -0.97 -8.78
C ALA A 156 1.29 0.50 -9.19
N ASP A 157 1.91 0.99 -10.27
CA ASP A 157 1.75 2.38 -10.73
C ASP A 157 0.33 2.66 -11.19
N VAL A 158 -0.29 1.67 -11.83
CA VAL A 158 -1.71 1.69 -12.18
C VAL A 158 -2.59 1.80 -10.94
N VAL A 159 -2.30 0.98 -9.92
CA VAL A 159 -3.07 0.97 -8.68
C VAL A 159 -2.94 2.30 -7.94
N GLN A 160 -1.76 2.94 -7.94
CA GLN A 160 -1.56 4.25 -7.33
C GLN A 160 -2.54 5.31 -7.87
N VAL A 161 -2.90 5.26 -9.16
CA VAL A 161 -3.92 6.17 -9.74
C VAL A 161 -5.28 5.96 -9.08
N LEU A 162 -5.64 4.73 -8.76
CA LEU A 162 -6.93 4.41 -8.11
C LEU A 162 -7.01 4.91 -6.67
N PHE A 163 -5.87 5.26 -6.06
CA PHE A 163 -5.79 5.87 -4.73
C PHE A 163 -5.67 7.40 -4.76
N ASP A 164 -5.67 8.03 -5.94
CA ASP A 164 -5.73 9.50 -6.04
C ASP A 164 -7.06 10.01 -5.47
N ASP A 165 -7.02 11.02 -4.62
CA ASP A 165 -8.20 11.54 -3.92
C ASP A 165 -9.25 12.16 -4.85
N ARG A 166 -8.90 12.43 -6.12
CA ARG A 166 -9.82 12.91 -7.15
C ARG A 166 -10.59 11.78 -7.84
N VAL A 167 -10.20 10.52 -7.62
CA VAL A 167 -10.88 9.38 -8.21
C VAL A 167 -12.12 9.03 -7.39
N ASN A 168 -13.25 8.90 -8.08
CA ASN A 168 -14.51 8.52 -7.49
C ASN A 168 -14.48 7.03 -7.07
N PRO A 169 -14.77 6.68 -5.81
CA PRO A 169 -14.84 5.28 -5.35
C PRO A 169 -15.78 4.38 -6.16
N GLU A 170 -16.88 4.92 -6.70
CA GLU A 170 -17.78 4.17 -7.59
C GLU A 170 -17.11 3.80 -8.92
N ALA A 171 -16.27 4.70 -9.44
CA ALA A 171 -15.51 4.46 -10.66
C ALA A 171 -14.47 3.35 -10.46
N VAL A 172 -13.78 3.37 -9.30
CA VAL A 172 -12.89 2.29 -8.87
C VAL A 172 -13.65 0.97 -8.81
N GLY A 173 -14.81 0.95 -8.17
CA GLY A 173 -15.61 -0.27 -8.07
C GLY A 173 -16.10 -0.79 -9.42
N ARG A 174 -16.54 0.09 -10.34
CA ARG A 174 -16.87 -0.31 -11.72
C ARG A 174 -15.67 -0.94 -12.43
N LEU A 175 -14.50 -0.31 -12.34
CA LEU A 175 -13.27 -0.79 -12.97
C LEU A 175 -12.86 -2.14 -12.38
N LEU A 176 -12.67 -2.24 -11.07
CA LEU A 176 -12.18 -3.46 -10.42
C LEU A 176 -13.14 -4.64 -10.61
N CYS A 177 -14.45 -4.37 -10.62
CA CYS A 177 -15.45 -5.41 -10.81
C CYS A 177 -15.70 -5.77 -12.28
N ALA A 178 -15.17 -5.03 -13.26
CA ALA A 178 -15.33 -5.35 -14.67
C ALA A 178 -14.70 -6.71 -15.02
N SER A 179 -15.31 -7.44 -15.96
CA SER A 179 -14.80 -8.74 -16.41
C SER A 179 -13.52 -8.62 -17.23
N SER A 180 -13.29 -7.45 -17.84
CA SER A 180 -12.08 -7.14 -18.62
C SER A 180 -10.88 -6.77 -17.75
N THR A 181 -11.06 -6.53 -16.46
CA THR A 181 -9.98 -6.11 -15.58
C THR A 181 -9.14 -7.30 -15.14
N ASP A 182 -7.84 -7.18 -15.39
CA ASP A 182 -6.81 -8.15 -15.02
C ASP A 182 -6.88 -8.47 -13.53
N ALA A 183 -6.80 -9.76 -13.18
CA ALA A 183 -6.81 -10.19 -11.78
C ALA A 183 -5.66 -9.57 -10.98
N GLU A 184 -4.50 -9.42 -11.60
CA GLU A 184 -3.32 -8.77 -11.00
C GLU A 184 -3.61 -7.34 -10.53
N VAL A 185 -4.38 -6.55 -11.29
CA VAL A 185 -4.74 -5.17 -10.88
C VAL A 185 -5.62 -5.19 -9.64
N ARG A 186 -6.58 -6.12 -9.56
CA ARG A 186 -7.41 -6.31 -8.36
C ARG A 186 -6.57 -6.74 -7.16
N ASP A 187 -5.68 -7.72 -7.36
CA ASP A 187 -4.88 -8.29 -6.28
C ASP A 187 -3.87 -7.27 -5.74
N GLU A 188 -3.27 -6.48 -6.61
CA GLU A 188 -2.37 -5.38 -6.26
C GLU A 188 -3.14 -4.23 -5.58
N PHE A 189 -4.36 -3.89 -6.04
CA PHE A 189 -5.21 -2.91 -5.37
C PHE A 189 -5.56 -3.34 -3.94
N LEU A 190 -5.97 -4.60 -3.77
CA LEU A 190 -6.24 -5.16 -2.45
C LEU A 190 -4.96 -5.26 -1.61
N ALA A 191 -3.77 -5.26 -2.23
CA ALA A 191 -2.50 -5.27 -1.53
C ALA A 191 -2.11 -3.98 -0.84
N CYS A 192 -2.79 -2.88 -1.17
CA CYS A 192 -2.63 -1.62 -0.48
C CYS A 192 -3.36 -1.57 0.88
N PHE A 193 -4.18 -2.57 1.22
CA PHE A 193 -4.88 -2.65 2.49
C PHE A 193 -4.18 -3.63 3.44
N ASP A 194 -4.09 -3.25 4.71
CA ASP A 194 -3.68 -4.14 5.79
C ASP A 194 -4.91 -4.70 6.48
N PHE A 195 -5.22 -5.96 6.22
CA PHE A 195 -6.37 -6.65 6.82
C PHE A 195 -5.99 -7.47 8.06
N ALA A 196 -4.70 -7.51 8.42
CA ALA A 196 -4.22 -8.42 9.46
C ALA A 196 -4.71 -7.98 10.85
N GLY A 197 -5.48 -8.85 11.52
CA GLY A 197 -6.04 -8.60 12.85
C GLY A 197 -7.25 -7.66 12.86
N GLU A 198 -7.71 -7.17 11.71
CA GLU A 198 -8.94 -6.37 11.62
C GLU A 198 -10.19 -7.26 11.70
N ALA A 199 -11.29 -6.71 12.22
CA ALA A 199 -12.60 -7.34 12.10
C ALA A 199 -13.10 -7.28 10.64
N LEU A 200 -13.94 -8.23 10.22
CA LEU A 200 -14.32 -8.37 8.81
C LEU A 200 -15.10 -7.15 8.31
N GLU A 201 -16.01 -6.65 9.13
CA GLU A 201 -16.82 -5.46 8.87
C GLU A 201 -15.96 -4.19 8.76
N ASP A 202 -14.87 -4.09 9.54
CA ASP A 202 -13.96 -2.95 9.52
C ASP A 202 -13.07 -2.99 8.28
N ALA A 203 -12.50 -4.17 7.98
CA ALA A 203 -11.71 -4.40 6.79
C ALA A 203 -12.52 -4.14 5.50
N TYR A 204 -13.77 -4.62 5.47
CA TYR A 204 -14.66 -4.35 4.34
C TYR A 204 -15.06 -2.87 4.26
N ARG A 205 -15.30 -2.20 5.40
CA ARG A 205 -15.60 -0.76 5.43
C ARG A 205 -14.42 0.05 4.91
N SER A 206 -13.21 -0.28 5.34
CA SER A 206 -11.96 0.32 4.84
C SER A 206 -11.86 0.20 3.32
N LEU A 207 -12.10 -1.00 2.77
CA LEU A 207 -12.18 -1.21 1.32
C LEU A 207 -13.27 -0.35 0.67
N ALA A 208 -14.47 -0.31 1.25
CA ALA A 208 -15.62 0.41 0.72
C ALA A 208 -15.40 1.93 0.65
N THR A 209 -14.54 2.51 1.50
CA THR A 209 -14.18 3.94 1.41
C THR A 209 -13.46 4.31 0.11
N ARG A 210 -12.76 3.35 -0.51
CA ARG A 210 -11.99 3.56 -1.74
C ARG A 210 -12.58 2.85 -2.96
N CYS A 211 -13.47 1.89 -2.76
CA CYS A 211 -14.04 1.09 -3.83
C CYS A 211 -15.52 0.75 -3.53
N LEU A 212 -16.44 1.46 -4.17
CA LEU A 212 -17.88 1.19 -4.04
C LEU A 212 -18.34 0.23 -5.15
N PRO A 213 -18.70 -1.03 -4.82
CA PRO A 213 -19.07 -2.01 -5.83
C PRO A 213 -20.35 -1.60 -6.58
N PRO A 214 -20.45 -1.90 -7.89
CA PRO A 214 -21.65 -1.58 -8.67
C PRO A 214 -22.85 -2.45 -8.25
N ALA A 215 -24.05 -2.08 -8.68
CA ALA A 215 -25.27 -2.85 -8.39
C ALA A 215 -25.33 -4.25 -9.05
N ASP A 216 -24.43 -4.54 -10.01
CA ASP A 216 -24.36 -5.85 -10.64
C ASP A 216 -23.84 -6.92 -9.66
N ARG A 217 -24.69 -7.91 -9.38
CA ARG A 217 -24.38 -9.01 -8.45
C ARG A 217 -23.18 -9.84 -8.91
N HIS A 218 -22.98 -10.03 -10.21
CA HIS A 218 -21.86 -10.82 -10.70
C HIS A 218 -20.53 -10.08 -10.55
N ALA A 219 -20.53 -8.78 -10.84
CA ALA A 219 -19.44 -7.85 -10.57
C ALA A 219 -19.04 -7.84 -9.09
N VAL A 220 -20.00 -7.62 -8.18
CA VAL A 220 -19.73 -7.63 -6.72
C VAL A 220 -19.08 -8.95 -6.28
N ARG A 221 -19.59 -10.10 -6.77
CA ARG A 221 -19.06 -11.42 -6.39
C ARG A 221 -17.62 -11.64 -6.81
N ARG A 222 -17.12 -10.97 -7.86
CA ARG A 222 -15.71 -11.04 -8.27
C ARG A 222 -14.81 -10.31 -7.29
N LEU A 223 -15.15 -9.05 -6.96
CA LEU A 223 -14.39 -8.26 -5.98
C LEU A 223 -14.41 -8.94 -4.60
N VAL A 224 -15.57 -9.37 -4.14
CA VAL A 224 -15.71 -10.01 -2.82
C VAL A 224 -14.97 -11.35 -2.76
N ALA A 225 -14.84 -12.08 -3.87
CA ALA A 225 -14.01 -13.29 -3.90
C ALA A 225 -12.52 -12.95 -3.68
N ALA A 226 -12.00 -11.97 -4.41
CA ALA A 226 -10.60 -11.53 -4.25
C ALA A 226 -10.32 -10.98 -2.85
N PHE A 227 -11.24 -10.15 -2.33
CA PHE A 227 -11.18 -9.64 -0.95
C PHE A 227 -11.17 -10.78 0.07
N ALA A 228 -12.09 -11.75 -0.05
CA ALA A 228 -12.19 -12.86 0.87
C ALA A 228 -10.93 -13.73 0.88
N ALA A 229 -10.35 -14.01 -0.29
CA ALA A 229 -9.11 -14.77 -0.41
C ALA A 229 -7.98 -14.07 0.36
N ARG A 230 -7.86 -12.75 0.17
CA ARG A 230 -6.81 -11.96 0.82
C ARG A 230 -7.03 -11.83 2.34
N TYR A 231 -8.25 -11.50 2.76
CA TYR A 231 -8.60 -11.36 4.16
C TYR A 231 -8.38 -12.67 4.93
N TYR A 232 -8.77 -13.81 4.35
CA TYR A 232 -8.59 -15.12 4.98
C TYR A 232 -7.11 -15.45 5.18
N VAL A 233 -6.26 -15.21 4.18
CA VAL A 233 -4.80 -15.42 4.29
C VAL A 233 -4.17 -14.50 5.34
N ALA A 234 -4.65 -13.27 5.46
CA ALA A 234 -4.19 -12.33 6.49
C ALA A 234 -4.65 -12.71 7.92
N ASN A 235 -5.71 -13.53 8.05
CA ASN A 235 -6.38 -13.84 9.31
C ASN A 235 -6.61 -15.35 9.51
N LEU A 236 -5.59 -16.18 9.24
CA LEU A 236 -5.69 -17.64 9.32
C LEU A 236 -6.04 -18.16 10.73
N GLU A 237 -5.70 -17.40 11.78
CA GLU A 237 -6.02 -17.72 13.18
C GLU A 237 -7.38 -17.18 13.63
N GLY A 238 -8.14 -16.57 12.70
CA GLY A 238 -9.44 -15.96 12.97
C GLY A 238 -10.61 -16.95 13.04
N PRO A 239 -11.84 -16.45 13.24
CA PRO A 239 -13.04 -17.27 13.43
C PRO A 239 -13.56 -17.93 12.15
N PHE A 240 -12.99 -17.61 11.00
CA PHE A 240 -13.44 -18.09 9.69
C PHE A 240 -12.75 -19.42 9.35
N ALA A 241 -13.53 -20.46 9.06
CA ALA A 241 -13.02 -21.78 8.70
C ALA A 241 -12.49 -21.86 7.25
N SER A 242 -12.87 -20.91 6.38
CA SER A 242 -12.46 -20.90 4.98
C SER A 242 -12.65 -19.53 4.32
N GLU A 243 -11.99 -19.31 3.17
CA GLU A 243 -12.27 -18.20 2.26
C GLU A 243 -13.76 -18.10 1.89
N HIS A 244 -14.42 -19.25 1.67
CA HIS A 244 -15.84 -19.27 1.32
C HIS A 244 -16.72 -18.69 2.45
N ALA A 245 -16.35 -18.93 3.71
CA ALA A 245 -17.04 -18.36 4.87
C ALA A 245 -16.92 -16.84 4.87
N VAL A 246 -15.69 -16.31 4.70
CA VAL A 246 -15.42 -14.87 4.61
C VAL A 246 -16.25 -14.24 3.48
N LYS A 247 -16.22 -14.86 2.28
CA LYS A 247 -16.97 -14.40 1.11
C LYS A 247 -18.49 -14.34 1.38
N SER A 248 -19.03 -15.38 2.01
CA SER A 248 -20.46 -15.50 2.28
C SER A 248 -20.94 -14.46 3.28
N VAL A 249 -20.18 -14.27 4.38
CA VAL A 249 -20.48 -13.25 5.39
C VAL A 249 -20.31 -11.84 4.81
N THR A 250 -19.28 -11.58 4.00
CA THR A 250 -19.09 -10.28 3.32
C THR A 250 -20.27 -9.94 2.41
N LEU A 251 -20.78 -10.90 1.63
CA LEU A 251 -21.98 -10.68 0.82
C LEU A 251 -23.22 -10.41 1.69
N LEU A 252 -23.32 -11.03 2.86
CA LEU A 252 -24.39 -10.76 3.81
C LEU A 252 -24.28 -9.34 4.40
N LEU A 253 -23.07 -8.88 4.74
CA LEU A 253 -22.78 -7.52 5.17
C LEU A 253 -23.20 -6.49 4.13
N ILE A 254 -22.88 -6.72 2.84
CA ILE A 254 -23.30 -5.83 1.75
C ILE A 254 -24.83 -5.71 1.67
N VAL A 255 -25.55 -6.83 1.81
CA VAL A 255 -27.02 -6.83 1.81
C VAL A 255 -27.56 -6.11 3.03
N LEU A 256 -26.95 -6.28 4.20
CA LEU A 256 -27.33 -5.57 5.42
C LEU A 256 -27.15 -4.05 5.27
N HIS A 257 -25.98 -3.59 4.83
CA HIS A 257 -25.71 -2.17 4.58
C HIS A 257 -26.72 -1.56 3.59
N GLY A 258 -26.93 -2.19 2.42
CA GLY A 258 -27.89 -1.67 1.45
C GLY A 258 -29.34 -1.63 1.99
N SER A 259 -29.69 -2.54 2.90
CA SER A 259 -30.98 -2.54 3.57
C SER A 259 -31.12 -1.39 4.59
N LEU A 260 -30.05 -1.10 5.34
CA LEU A 260 -29.99 0.01 6.29
C LEU A 260 -30.03 1.37 5.57
N GLU A 261 -29.22 1.55 4.54
CA GLU A 261 -29.20 2.77 3.74
C GLU A 261 -30.56 3.06 3.09
N SER A 262 -31.23 2.03 2.57
CA SER A 262 -32.57 2.17 2.01
C SER A 262 -33.59 2.64 3.05
N LYS A 263 -33.45 2.24 4.31
CA LYS A 263 -34.33 2.69 5.40
C LYS A 263 -34.04 4.15 5.77
N LEU A 264 -32.77 4.51 5.88
CA LEU A 264 -32.34 5.86 6.24
C LEU A 264 -32.76 6.88 5.16
N ARG A 265 -32.55 6.57 3.87
CA ARG A 265 -32.98 7.44 2.75
C ARG A 265 -34.50 7.47 2.56
N GLY A 266 -35.19 6.38 2.90
CA GLY A 266 -36.65 6.25 2.74
C GLY A 266 -37.49 7.09 3.71
N GLY A 267 -36.88 7.71 4.72
CA GLY A 267 -37.58 8.53 5.72
C GLY A 267 -37.90 9.97 5.29
N LYS A 268 -37.25 10.51 4.25
CA LYS A 268 -37.32 11.96 3.93
C LYS A 268 -38.21 12.38 2.75
N GLY A 269 -38.89 11.48 2.01
CA GLY A 269 -39.77 11.98 0.93
C GLY A 269 -40.61 10.96 0.15
N GLY A 270 -41.93 11.20 0.13
CA GLY A 270 -42.82 10.77 -0.95
C GLY A 270 -43.87 9.73 -0.58
N LYS A 271 -45.15 10.14 -0.59
CA LYS A 271 -46.38 9.32 -0.44
C LYS A 271 -46.57 8.18 -1.47
N HIS A 272 -45.61 7.94 -2.36
CA HIS A 272 -45.71 6.94 -3.43
C HIS A 272 -44.40 6.19 -3.66
N ARG A 273 -43.98 5.34 -2.72
CA ARG A 273 -43.00 4.29 -3.03
C ARG A 273 -43.44 3.00 -2.35
N LYS A 274 -43.82 2.01 -3.16
CA LYS A 274 -44.24 0.67 -2.72
C LYS A 274 -43.14 0.04 -1.86
N GLU A 275 -43.53 -0.32 -0.63
CA GLU A 275 -42.90 -1.30 0.26
C GLU A 275 -41.37 -1.45 0.13
N ALA A 276 -40.62 -0.59 0.83
CA ALA A 276 -39.25 -0.93 1.18
C ALA A 276 -39.30 -2.23 1.99
N LYS A 277 -38.77 -3.32 1.43
CA LYS A 277 -38.47 -4.55 2.17
C LYS A 277 -37.74 -4.15 3.45
N GLY A 278 -38.32 -4.51 4.60
CA GLY A 278 -37.81 -4.12 5.91
C GLY A 278 -36.33 -4.44 6.10
N VAL A 279 -35.69 -3.70 7.00
CA VAL A 279 -34.29 -3.94 7.41
C VAL A 279 -34.11 -5.40 7.81
N MET A 280 -33.04 -6.02 7.32
CA MET A 280 -32.66 -7.37 7.75
C MET A 280 -32.54 -7.39 9.28
N SER A 281 -33.35 -8.21 9.95
CA SER A 281 -33.29 -8.35 11.40
C SER A 281 -32.01 -9.06 11.81
N LYS A 282 -31.53 -8.80 13.04
CA LYS A 282 -30.41 -9.52 13.66
C LYS A 282 -30.62 -11.04 13.57
N SER A 283 -31.81 -11.54 13.90
CA SER A 283 -32.14 -12.97 13.80
C SER A 283 -31.96 -13.53 12.38
N THR A 284 -32.39 -12.78 11.35
CA THR A 284 -32.24 -13.19 9.94
C THR A 284 -30.76 -13.17 9.52
N PHE A 285 -29.99 -12.21 10.01
CA PHE A 285 -28.55 -12.13 9.77
C PHE A 285 -27.83 -13.33 10.39
N VAL A 286 -28.09 -13.62 11.67
CA VAL A 286 -27.54 -14.79 12.37
C VAL A 286 -27.91 -16.08 11.64
N GLU A 287 -29.19 -16.33 11.36
CA GLU A 287 -29.66 -17.55 10.69
C GLU A 287 -28.94 -17.79 9.35
N ARG A 288 -28.76 -16.74 8.54
CA ARG A 288 -28.07 -16.83 7.25
C ARG A 288 -26.57 -16.95 7.38
N GLY A 289 -25.99 -16.33 8.41
CA GLY A 289 -24.57 -16.34 8.68
C GLY A 289 -24.11 -17.68 9.26
N THR A 290 -24.89 -18.32 10.13
CA THR A 290 -24.48 -19.54 10.85
C THR A 290 -24.00 -20.64 9.90
N ALA A 291 -24.71 -20.88 8.78
CA ALA A 291 -24.35 -21.93 7.83
C ALA A 291 -23.12 -21.59 6.96
N ALA A 292 -22.62 -20.35 6.98
CA ALA A 292 -21.52 -19.93 6.13
C ALA A 292 -20.17 -20.52 6.55
N ASN A 293 -20.00 -20.92 7.83
CA ASN A 293 -18.74 -21.44 8.36
C ASN A 293 -18.56 -22.97 8.22
N GLY A 294 -19.32 -23.62 7.34
CA GLY A 294 -19.25 -25.07 7.16
C GLY A 294 -20.00 -25.83 8.26
N LEU A 295 -19.44 -26.95 8.72
CA LEU A 295 -20.12 -27.89 9.61
C LEU A 295 -20.33 -27.36 11.03
N ASP A 296 -19.38 -26.57 11.54
CA ASP A 296 -19.41 -26.08 12.92
C ASP A 296 -20.22 -24.78 13.07
N GLY A 297 -20.42 -24.07 11.95
CA GLY A 297 -21.08 -22.78 11.92
C GLY A 297 -20.32 -21.67 12.67
N PHE A 298 -20.92 -20.48 12.75
CA PHE A 298 -20.42 -19.42 13.63
C PHE A 298 -21.13 -19.47 14.98
N PRO A 299 -20.44 -19.13 16.09
CA PRO A 299 -21.11 -18.80 17.35
C PRO A 299 -22.15 -17.70 17.13
N THR A 300 -23.31 -17.83 17.75
CA THR A 300 -24.39 -16.84 17.64
C THR A 300 -23.91 -15.45 18.04
N ASP A 301 -23.29 -15.33 19.21
CA ASP A 301 -22.82 -14.07 19.78
C ASP A 301 -21.86 -13.34 18.82
N PHE A 302 -20.98 -14.06 18.11
CA PHE A 302 -20.08 -13.47 17.12
C PHE A 302 -20.82 -12.77 15.97
N LEU A 303 -21.89 -13.38 15.44
CA LEU A 303 -22.69 -12.78 14.37
C LEU A 303 -23.61 -11.67 14.89
N GLU A 304 -24.05 -11.75 16.16
CA GLU A 304 -24.82 -10.69 16.81
C GLU A 304 -23.96 -9.43 17.04
N ASP A 305 -22.73 -9.60 17.52
CA ASP A 305 -21.77 -8.52 17.74
C ASP A 305 -21.43 -7.82 16.42
N MET A 306 -21.15 -8.61 15.36
CA MET A 306 -20.89 -8.07 14.02
C MET A 306 -22.10 -7.29 13.46
N TYR A 307 -23.32 -7.80 13.68
CA TYR A 307 -24.54 -7.09 13.26
C TYR A 307 -24.67 -5.74 13.98
N ASP A 308 -24.47 -5.73 15.30
CA ASP A 308 -24.59 -4.51 16.11
C ASP A 308 -23.52 -3.49 15.72
N ALA A 309 -22.27 -3.92 15.52
CA ALA A 309 -21.18 -3.07 15.06
C ALA A 309 -21.52 -2.38 13.73
N VAL A 310 -22.05 -3.14 12.76
CA VAL A 310 -22.45 -2.62 11.45
C VAL A 310 -23.60 -1.62 11.56
N VAL A 311 -24.63 -1.93 12.35
CA VAL A 311 -25.78 -1.03 12.55
C VAL A 311 -25.35 0.26 13.22
N MET A 312 -24.59 0.18 14.32
CA MET A 312 -24.11 1.34 15.07
C MET A 312 -23.29 2.26 14.17
N THR A 313 -22.28 1.70 13.49
CA THR A 313 -21.40 2.51 12.63
C THR A 313 -22.16 3.15 11.45
N THR A 314 -23.15 2.45 10.89
CA THR A 314 -23.97 3.00 9.79
C THR A 314 -24.87 4.14 10.27
N LEU A 315 -25.38 4.06 11.51
CA LEU A 315 -26.20 5.12 12.10
C LEU A 315 -25.36 6.35 12.46
N GLU A 316 -24.16 6.15 13.00
CA GLU A 316 -23.20 7.22 13.31
C GLU A 316 -22.82 7.99 12.04
N ALA A 317 -22.42 7.29 10.98
CA ALA A 317 -22.09 7.92 9.69
C ALA A 317 -23.27 8.72 9.09
N ALA A 318 -24.50 8.25 9.32
CA ALA A 318 -25.69 8.96 8.87
C ALA A 318 -25.96 10.24 9.69
N ALA A 319 -25.67 10.23 10.98
CA ALA A 319 -25.78 11.41 11.84
C ALA A 319 -24.73 12.46 11.48
N ASP A 320 -23.48 12.05 11.27
CA ASP A 320 -22.40 12.96 10.86
C ASP A 320 -22.73 13.65 9.51
N SER A 321 -23.30 12.89 8.56
CA SER A 321 -23.70 13.45 7.26
C SER A 321 -24.84 14.47 7.34
N SER A 322 -25.75 14.35 8.32
CA SER A 322 -26.82 15.34 8.50
C SER A 322 -26.32 16.65 9.09
N ASP A 323 -25.36 16.58 10.00
CA ASP A 323 -24.79 17.75 10.66
C ASP A 323 -23.95 18.57 9.66
N GLU A 324 -23.23 17.90 8.75
CA GLU A 324 -22.50 18.54 7.65
C GLU A 324 -23.43 19.20 6.61
N GLU A 325 -24.54 18.55 6.25
CA GLU A 325 -25.53 19.10 5.31
C GLU A 325 -26.22 20.35 5.90
N GLU A 326 -26.56 20.33 7.19
CA GLU A 326 -27.14 21.47 7.90
C GLU A 326 -26.15 22.62 8.04
N ALA A 327 -24.87 22.34 8.33
CA ALA A 327 -23.82 23.35 8.39
C ALA A 327 -23.54 23.98 7.01
N HIS A 328 -23.57 23.20 5.92
CA HIS A 328 -23.41 23.71 4.57
C HIS A 328 -24.57 24.63 4.17
N LEU A 329 -25.82 24.23 4.45
CA LEU A 329 -27.01 25.05 4.17
C LEU A 329 -26.99 26.36 4.95
N ALA A 330 -26.60 26.33 6.23
CA ALA A 330 -26.47 27.54 7.05
C ALA A 330 -25.35 28.48 6.55
N ALA A 331 -24.24 27.93 6.05
CA ALA A 331 -23.16 28.71 5.47
C ALA A 331 -23.56 29.35 4.12
N GLU A 332 -24.34 28.63 3.30
CA GLU A 332 -24.86 29.12 2.02
C GLU A 332 -25.91 30.23 2.23
N GLU A 333 -26.80 30.09 3.21
CA GLU A 333 -27.77 31.13 3.59
C GLU A 333 -27.08 32.38 4.16
N ALA A 334 -26.05 32.21 4.99
CA ALA A 334 -25.24 33.33 5.50
C ALA A 334 -24.45 34.05 4.40
N ALA A 335 -23.98 33.34 3.37
CA ALA A 335 -23.31 33.94 2.23
C ALA A 335 -24.28 34.70 1.31
N ALA A 336 -25.49 34.18 1.11
CA ALA A 336 -26.54 34.84 0.31
C ALA A 336 -27.10 36.11 0.96
N GLY A 337 -27.12 36.18 2.30
CA GLY A 337 -27.58 37.35 3.05
C GLY A 337 -26.60 38.55 3.07
N LEU A 338 -25.37 38.38 2.57
CA LEU A 338 -24.35 39.45 2.54
C LEU A 338 -24.34 40.28 1.24
N ASP A 339 -25.15 39.92 0.24
CA ASP A 339 -25.27 40.64 -1.04
C ASP A 339 -26.50 41.59 -1.10
N GLU A 340 -27.29 41.71 -0.02
CA GLU A 340 -28.50 42.55 0.05
C GLU A 340 -28.37 43.87 0.86
N GLU A 341 -27.18 44.24 1.36
CA GLU A 341 -26.91 45.56 1.99
C GLU A 341 -26.09 46.51 1.10
#